data_AF-A0ABD1ABC0-F1
#
_entry.id   AF-A0ABD1ABC0-F1
#
_cell.length_a   1.000
_cell.length_b   1.000
_cell.length_c   1.000
_cell.angle_alpha   90.00
_cell.angle_beta   90.00
_cell.angle_gamma   90.00
#
_symmetry.space_group_name_H-M   'P 1'
#
loop_
_entity.id
_entity.type
_entity.pdbx_description
1 polymer ?
#
loop_
_entity_poly.entity_id
_entity_poly.type
_entity_poly.pdbx_seq_one_letter_code
_entity_poly.pdbx_strand_id
1 'polypeptide(L)'
;MENLYLQGNSFDRDIPDIRGLVGVQRVGFSNNSLSGSIPEYLANFSSLEYLNLPINNFEGRVPTEGKSIFLVFGNKNLCGGVRGLKLKPCLGQASLLKKVVIGVSLSIAFVLLLLIASISLCWLRKRKKNQHVNDQTLSTLEIFHEKISYGDLRNATYGFSSRNLIGSGSFGTVFKASFPGENNVVAVKVLNLKKHGAMKSC
;
A
#
# COMPACT_ATOMS: atom_id res chain seq x y z
N MET A 1 -29.62 36.14 -44.12
CA MET A 1 -30.64 35.69 -43.15
C MET A 1 -30.30 36.31 -41.81
N GLU A 2 -31.17 37.16 -41.27
CA GLU A 2 -30.90 37.90 -40.02
C GLU A 2 -31.47 37.19 -38.79
N ASN A 3 -32.55 36.44 -38.97
CA ASN A 3 -33.23 35.74 -37.87
C ASN A 3 -33.40 34.26 -38.22
N LEU A 4 -33.06 33.39 -37.27
CA LEU A 4 -33.26 31.94 -37.36
C LEU A 4 -34.05 31.49 -36.13
N TYR A 5 -35.29 31.05 -36.37
CA TYR A 5 -36.22 30.64 -35.31
C TYR A 5 -36.69 29.21 -35.55
N LEU A 6 -36.30 28.32 -34.65
CA LEU A 6 -36.60 26.88 -34.67
C LEU A 6 -37.11 26.40 -33.30
N GLN A 7 -37.69 27.29 -32.51
CA GLN A 7 -38.21 26.97 -31.17
C GLN A 7 -39.42 26.04 -31.24
N GLY A 8 -39.61 25.22 -30.21
CA GLY A 8 -40.82 24.41 -30.07
C GLY A 8 -40.91 23.23 -31.05
N ASN A 9 -39.77 22.68 -31.45
CA ASN A 9 -39.71 21.48 -32.29
C ASN A 9 -39.23 20.28 -31.46
N SER A 10 -38.96 19.16 -32.12
CA SER A 10 -38.45 17.93 -31.51
C SER A 10 -37.02 17.63 -31.95
N PHE A 11 -36.20 18.65 -32.22
CA PHE A 11 -34.80 18.43 -32.58
C PHE A 11 -34.04 17.87 -31.38
N ASP A 12 -33.31 16.77 -31.58
CA ASP A 12 -32.74 15.92 -30.52
C ASP A 12 -31.23 15.67 -30.67
N ARG A 13 -30.60 16.34 -31.63
CA ARG A 13 -29.17 16.29 -31.92
C ARG A 13 -28.49 17.60 -31.54
N ASP A 14 -27.20 17.68 -31.80
CA ASP A 14 -26.42 18.88 -31.56
C ASP A 14 -26.77 19.97 -32.60
N ILE A 15 -26.38 21.22 -32.31
CA ILE A 15 -26.56 22.33 -33.26
C ILE A 15 -25.68 22.04 -34.51
N PRO A 16 -26.25 21.99 -35.73
CA PRO A 16 -25.46 21.78 -36.94
C PRO A 16 -24.50 22.94 -37.18
N ASP A 17 -23.47 22.72 -38.01
CA ASP A 17 -22.57 23.80 -38.39
C ASP A 17 -23.33 24.88 -39.19
N ILE A 18 -23.51 26.04 -38.57
CA ILE A 18 -24.20 27.19 -39.13
C ILE A 18 -23.27 28.37 -39.40
N ARG A 19 -21.94 28.16 -39.46
CA ARG A 19 -20.94 29.23 -39.70
C ARG A 19 -21.20 30.06 -40.96
N GLY A 20 -21.87 29.47 -41.96
CA GLY A 20 -22.26 30.18 -43.19
C GLY A 20 -23.30 31.28 -42.99
N LEU A 21 -23.97 31.35 -41.84
CA LEU A 21 -24.97 32.37 -41.52
C LEU A 21 -24.33 33.68 -41.03
N VAL A 22 -23.43 34.25 -41.83
CA VAL A 22 -22.58 35.40 -41.47
C VAL A 22 -23.33 36.66 -41.02
N GLY A 23 -24.58 36.83 -41.46
CA GLY A 23 -25.42 37.98 -41.12
C GLY A 23 -26.47 37.73 -40.04
N VAL A 24 -26.39 36.59 -39.33
CA VAL A 24 -27.41 36.25 -38.33
C VAL A 24 -27.28 37.14 -37.10
N GLN A 25 -28.41 37.71 -36.69
CA GLN A 25 -28.54 38.60 -35.54
C GLN A 25 -29.28 37.91 -34.38
N ARG A 26 -30.30 37.10 -34.69
CA ARG A 26 -31.09 36.40 -33.67
C ARG A 26 -31.22 34.93 -34.01
N VAL A 27 -30.85 34.09 -33.05
CA VAL A 27 -30.99 32.63 -33.15
C VAL A 27 -31.82 32.14 -31.99
N GLY A 28 -32.87 31.39 -32.27
CA GLY A 28 -33.75 30.82 -31.27
C GLY A 28 -33.99 29.34 -31.46
N PHE A 29 -33.48 28.54 -30.54
CA PHE A 29 -33.56 27.08 -30.49
C PHE A 29 -34.25 26.55 -29.23
N SER A 30 -34.90 27.43 -28.46
CA SER A 30 -35.53 27.07 -27.19
C SER A 30 -36.63 26.01 -27.34
N ASN A 31 -36.89 25.25 -26.27
CA ASN A 31 -37.95 24.24 -26.23
C ASN A 31 -37.79 23.18 -27.33
N ASN A 32 -36.64 22.50 -27.31
CA ASN A 32 -36.30 21.34 -28.14
C ASN A 32 -35.65 20.29 -27.23
N SER A 33 -35.13 19.21 -27.83
CA SER A 33 -34.31 18.19 -27.15
C SER A 33 -32.83 18.26 -27.56
N LEU A 34 -32.36 19.41 -28.05
CA LEU A 34 -31.00 19.55 -28.59
C LEU A 34 -29.96 19.22 -27.51
N SER A 35 -28.90 18.51 -27.92
CA SER A 35 -27.87 17.98 -27.03
C SER A 35 -26.49 18.55 -27.34
N GLY A 36 -25.46 18.04 -26.65
CA GLY A 36 -24.07 18.38 -26.90
C GLY A 36 -23.64 19.72 -26.30
N SER A 37 -22.47 20.19 -26.71
CA SER A 37 -21.95 21.47 -26.27
C SER A 37 -22.48 22.63 -27.12
N ILE A 38 -22.58 23.82 -26.52
CA ILE A 38 -22.84 25.05 -27.27
C ILE A 38 -21.59 25.39 -28.08
N PRO A 39 -21.63 25.40 -29.43
CA PRO A 39 -20.42 25.64 -30.21
C PRO A 39 -19.82 27.02 -29.95
N GLU A 40 -18.52 27.08 -29.66
CA GLU A 40 -17.83 28.32 -29.29
C GLU A 40 -17.91 29.40 -30.38
N TYR A 41 -17.97 29.01 -31.65
CA TYR A 41 -18.06 29.95 -32.77
C TYR A 41 -19.35 30.79 -32.75
N LEU A 42 -20.42 30.33 -32.09
CA LEU A 42 -21.65 31.12 -31.97
C LEU A 42 -21.42 32.40 -31.19
N ALA A 43 -20.47 32.39 -30.26
CA ALA A 43 -20.08 33.56 -29.49
C ALA A 43 -19.25 34.55 -30.32
N ASN A 44 -18.62 34.06 -31.39
CA ASN A 44 -17.79 34.83 -32.31
C ASN A 44 -18.54 35.36 -33.54
N PHE A 45 -19.85 35.14 -33.66
CA PHE A 45 -20.63 35.75 -34.74
C PHE A 45 -20.68 37.27 -34.58
N SER A 46 -20.14 37.97 -35.57
CA SER A 46 -19.97 39.43 -35.56
C SER A 46 -21.29 40.20 -35.43
N SER A 47 -22.37 39.65 -35.98
CA SER A 47 -23.68 40.30 -36.02
C SER A 47 -24.66 39.73 -35.00
N LEU A 48 -24.31 38.68 -34.26
CA LEU A 48 -25.23 38.00 -33.35
C LEU A 48 -25.48 38.87 -32.11
N GLU A 49 -26.73 39.26 -31.93
CA GLU A 49 -27.20 40.02 -30.77
C GLU A 49 -27.80 39.11 -29.70
N TYR A 50 -28.49 38.05 -30.14
CA TYR A 50 -29.37 37.28 -29.27
C TYR A 50 -29.35 35.78 -29.59
N LEU A 51 -29.05 34.95 -28.59
CA LEU A 51 -29.05 33.50 -28.68
C LEU A 51 -29.94 32.89 -27.59
N ASN A 52 -31.05 32.28 -28.01
CA ASN A 52 -32.08 31.72 -27.13
C ASN A 52 -32.07 30.19 -27.17
N LEU A 53 -31.43 29.56 -26.18
CA LEU A 53 -31.30 28.10 -25.99
C LEU A 53 -32.05 27.47 -24.78
N PRO A 54 -32.95 28.15 -24.02
CA PRO A 54 -33.58 27.53 -22.87
C PRO A 54 -34.36 26.25 -23.18
N ILE A 55 -34.48 25.39 -22.17
CA ILE A 55 -35.28 24.15 -22.24
C ILE A 55 -34.78 23.27 -23.39
N ASN A 56 -33.55 22.77 -23.22
CA ASN A 56 -32.84 21.81 -24.08
C ASN A 56 -31.97 20.91 -23.18
N ASN A 57 -31.15 20.07 -23.79
CA ASN A 57 -30.24 19.13 -23.13
C ASN A 57 -28.75 19.50 -23.33
N PHE A 58 -28.43 20.78 -23.49
CA PHE A 58 -27.03 21.21 -23.66
C PHE A 58 -26.18 20.94 -22.41
N GLU A 59 -24.90 20.64 -22.65
CA GLU A 59 -23.94 20.30 -21.61
C GLU A 59 -22.58 21.00 -21.79
N GLY A 60 -21.80 21.02 -20.72
CA GLY A 60 -20.46 21.58 -20.73
C GLY A 60 -20.42 23.09 -20.49
N ARG A 61 -19.32 23.72 -20.93
CA ARG A 61 -19.04 25.13 -20.66
C ARG A 61 -19.85 26.02 -21.59
N VAL A 62 -20.50 27.05 -21.02
CA VAL A 62 -21.11 28.12 -21.82
C VAL A 62 -20.01 29.07 -22.33
N PRO A 63 -19.94 29.35 -23.64
CA PRO A 63 -19.02 30.33 -24.20
C PRO A 63 -19.17 31.70 -23.55
N THR A 64 -18.05 32.38 -23.32
CA THR A 64 -18.00 33.71 -22.68
C THR A 64 -17.45 34.80 -23.58
N GLU A 65 -16.89 34.43 -24.71
CA GLU A 65 -16.23 35.36 -25.63
C GLU A 65 -17.25 35.84 -26.66
N GLY A 66 -17.87 36.99 -26.42
CA GLY A 66 -18.88 37.52 -27.33
C GLY A 66 -19.66 38.68 -26.71
N LYS A 67 -20.30 39.48 -27.55
CA LYS A 67 -21.18 40.58 -27.10
C LYS A 67 -22.66 40.17 -27.04
N SER A 68 -23.00 39.00 -27.58
CA SER A 68 -24.38 38.54 -27.69
C SER A 68 -24.96 38.18 -26.32
N ILE A 69 -26.28 38.29 -26.20
CA ILE A 69 -27.01 37.87 -25.01
C ILE A 69 -27.34 36.38 -25.14
N PHE A 70 -26.84 35.58 -24.20
CA PHE A 70 -27.09 34.14 -24.12
C PHE A 70 -28.20 33.85 -23.10
N LEU A 71 -29.27 33.20 -23.52
CA LEU A 71 -30.26 32.60 -22.61
C LEU A 71 -30.13 31.09 -22.67
N VAL A 72 -29.81 30.47 -21.54
CA VAL A 72 -29.48 29.03 -21.46
C VAL A 72 -30.16 28.30 -20.30
N PHE A 73 -31.13 28.93 -19.63
CA PHE A 73 -31.81 28.33 -18.47
C PHE A 73 -32.54 27.03 -18.83
N GLY A 74 -32.69 26.11 -17.87
CA GLY A 74 -33.32 24.81 -18.11
C GLY A 74 -32.40 23.72 -18.68
N ASN A 75 -31.17 24.05 -19.07
CA ASN A 75 -30.14 23.08 -19.45
C ASN A 75 -29.35 22.62 -18.19
N LYS A 76 -29.61 21.42 -17.69
CA LYS A 76 -29.12 20.95 -16.37
C LYS A 76 -27.61 20.72 -16.29
N ASN A 77 -26.97 20.41 -17.43
CA ASN A 77 -25.58 19.99 -17.49
C ASN A 77 -24.61 21.11 -17.92
N LEU A 78 -25.10 22.35 -18.04
CA LEU A 78 -24.26 23.51 -18.30
C LEU A 78 -23.48 23.96 -17.05
N CYS A 79 -22.33 24.57 -17.30
CA CYS A 79 -21.47 25.15 -16.28
C CYS A 79 -20.73 26.39 -16.83
N GLY A 80 -20.18 27.21 -15.93
CA GLY A 80 -19.39 28.38 -16.32
C GLY A 80 -20.23 29.52 -16.90
N GLY A 81 -19.75 30.13 -17.98
CA GLY A 81 -20.41 31.30 -18.58
C GLY A 81 -20.17 32.61 -17.81
N VAL A 82 -20.85 33.66 -18.26
CA VAL A 82 -20.83 34.97 -17.60
C VAL A 82 -21.53 34.92 -16.24
N ARG A 83 -21.09 35.75 -15.27
CA ARG A 83 -21.61 35.74 -13.89
C ARG A 83 -23.14 35.89 -13.81
N GLY A 84 -23.76 36.58 -14.76
CA GLY A 84 -25.22 36.79 -14.83
C GLY A 84 -26.03 35.50 -15.00
N LEU A 85 -25.44 34.42 -15.52
CA LEU A 85 -26.13 33.14 -15.76
C LEU A 85 -26.28 32.27 -14.50
N LYS A 86 -25.55 32.59 -13.41
CA LYS A 86 -25.59 31.87 -12.13
C LYS A 86 -25.38 30.34 -12.24
N LEU A 87 -24.56 29.88 -13.19
CA LEU A 87 -24.24 28.46 -13.36
C LEU A 87 -23.12 28.02 -12.42
N LYS A 88 -23.09 26.72 -12.08
CA LYS A 88 -21.97 26.10 -11.34
C LYS A 88 -20.65 26.27 -12.13
N PRO A 89 -19.50 26.46 -11.47
CA PRO A 89 -18.21 26.49 -12.17
C PRO A 89 -17.93 25.13 -12.83
N CYS A 90 -17.32 25.14 -14.01
CA CYS A 90 -16.90 23.90 -14.66
C CYS A 90 -15.71 23.31 -13.91
N LEU A 91 -15.89 22.14 -13.31
CA LEU A 91 -14.80 21.39 -12.69
C LEU A 91 -13.90 20.84 -13.79
N GLY A 92 -12.73 21.44 -13.98
CA GLY A 92 -11.71 20.88 -14.87
C GLY A 92 -11.29 19.51 -14.35
N GLN A 93 -11.41 18.47 -15.18
CA GLN A 93 -10.98 17.09 -14.89
C GLN A 93 -9.56 17.04 -14.28
N ALA A 94 -8.68 17.98 -14.67
CA ALA A 94 -7.33 18.13 -14.16
C ALA A 94 -7.24 18.38 -12.63
N SER A 95 -8.22 19.08 -12.02
CA SER A 95 -8.18 19.39 -10.58
C SER A 95 -8.60 18.19 -9.71
N LEU A 96 -9.53 17.38 -10.20
CA LEU A 96 -10.02 16.18 -9.52
C LEU A 96 -9.01 15.04 -9.64
N LEU A 97 -8.42 14.85 -10.82
CA LEU A 97 -7.29 13.92 -11.01
C LEU A 97 -6.12 14.24 -10.09
N LYS A 98 -5.71 15.51 -9.97
CA LYS A 98 -4.63 15.92 -9.05
C LYS A 98 -4.95 15.58 -7.60
N LYS A 99 -6.18 15.85 -7.13
CA LYS A 99 -6.61 15.53 -5.75
C LYS A 99 -6.64 14.03 -5.48
N VAL A 100 -7.14 13.24 -6.44
CA VAL A 100 -7.20 11.77 -6.34
C VAL A 100 -5.79 11.17 -6.32
N VAL A 101 -4.89 11.63 -7.20
CA VAL A 101 -3.50 11.15 -7.26
C VAL A 101 -2.73 11.42 -5.96
N ILE A 102 -2.91 12.61 -5.37
CA ILE A 102 -2.29 12.95 -4.07
C ILE A 102 -2.82 12.02 -2.96
N GLY A 103 -4.13 11.79 -2.91
CA GLY A 103 -4.74 10.92 -1.89
C GLY A 103 -4.27 9.46 -2.00
N VAL A 104 -4.19 8.92 -3.22
CA VAL A 104 -3.70 7.54 -3.45
C VAL A 104 -2.22 7.41 -3.07
N SER A 105 -1.40 8.40 -3.42
CA SER A 105 0.04 8.38 -3.13
C SER A 105 0.33 8.39 -1.62
N LEU A 106 -0.39 9.22 -0.84
CA LEU A 106 -0.26 9.26 0.62
C LEU A 106 -0.68 7.93 1.27
N SER A 107 -1.72 7.30 0.75
CA SER A 107 -2.23 6.02 1.26
C SER A 107 -1.21 4.89 1.05
N ILE A 108 -0.61 4.81 -0.14
CA ILE A 108 0.41 3.80 -0.47
C ILE A 108 1.66 4.00 0.41
N ALA A 109 2.11 5.24 0.58
CA ALA A 109 3.27 5.54 1.43
C ALA A 109 3.03 5.11 2.88
N PHE A 110 1.83 5.34 3.42
CA PHE A 110 1.48 4.92 4.78
C PHE A 110 1.50 3.40 4.95
N VAL A 111 0.94 2.64 4.00
CA VAL A 111 0.96 1.17 4.03
C VAL A 111 2.39 0.62 3.98
N LEU A 112 3.25 1.19 3.13
CA LEU A 112 4.65 0.79 3.04
C LEU A 112 5.40 1.04 4.35
N LEU A 113 5.15 2.16 5.03
CA LEU A 113 5.74 2.45 6.34
C LEU A 113 5.32 1.43 7.40
N LEU A 114 4.06 1.03 7.44
CA LEU A 114 3.57 0.01 8.36
C LEU A 114 4.21 -1.37 8.08
N LEU A 115 4.37 -1.73 6.80
CA LEU A 115 5.04 -2.98 6.42
C LEU A 115 6.52 -2.96 6.86
N ILE A 116 7.25 -1.88 6.60
CA ILE A 116 8.65 -1.74 7.03
C ILE A 116 8.76 -1.80 8.55
N ALA A 117 7.87 -1.12 9.29
CA ALA A 117 7.83 -1.16 10.74
C ALA A 117 7.55 -2.59 11.26
N SER A 118 6.63 -3.32 10.62
CA SER A 118 6.33 -4.71 10.98
C SER A 118 7.51 -5.65 10.74
N ILE A 119 8.21 -5.49 9.61
CA ILE A 119 9.41 -6.27 9.26
C ILE A 119 10.52 -5.98 10.26
N SER A 120 10.74 -4.69 10.57
CA SER A 120 11.72 -4.26 11.58
C SER A 120 11.40 -4.85 12.96
N LEU A 121 10.14 -4.80 13.39
CA LEU A 121 9.71 -5.38 14.66
C LEU A 121 9.90 -6.90 14.69
N CYS A 122 9.56 -7.60 13.60
CA CYS A 122 9.81 -9.03 13.44
C CYS A 122 11.32 -9.35 13.49
N TRP A 123 12.15 -8.54 12.86
CA TRP A 123 13.61 -8.65 12.93
C TRP A 123 14.14 -8.44 14.35
N LEU A 124 13.65 -7.42 15.06
CA LEU A 124 14.03 -7.17 16.46
C LEU A 124 13.59 -8.30 17.39
N ARG A 125 12.38 -8.84 17.19
CA ARG A 125 11.89 -10.03 17.93
C ARG A 125 12.74 -11.25 17.63
N LYS A 126 13.13 -11.47 16.37
CA LYS A 126 14.04 -12.55 15.97
C LYS A 126 15.42 -12.36 16.58
N ARG A 127 15.94 -11.12 16.64
CA ARG A 127 17.21 -10.81 17.30
C ARG A 127 17.15 -11.10 18.81
N LYS A 128 16.09 -10.68 19.50
CA LYS A 128 15.87 -11.02 20.92
C LYS A 128 15.74 -12.52 21.16
N LYS A 129 15.03 -13.24 20.29
CA LYS A 129 14.93 -14.71 20.36
C LYS A 129 16.29 -15.37 20.13
N ASN A 130 17.05 -14.92 19.14
CA ASN A 130 18.40 -15.42 18.89
C ASN A 130 19.34 -15.09 20.07
N GLN A 131 19.15 -13.95 20.74
CA GLN A 131 19.89 -13.60 21.95
C GLN A 131 19.52 -14.53 23.12
N HIS A 132 18.25 -14.87 23.31
CA HIS A 132 17.82 -15.88 24.31
C HIS A 132 18.30 -17.30 23.98
N VAL A 133 18.37 -17.66 22.69
CA VAL A 133 18.99 -18.92 22.25
C VAL A 133 20.51 -18.88 22.45
N ASN A 134 21.15 -17.72 22.30
CA ASN A 134 22.58 -17.53 22.60
C ASN A 134 22.86 -17.56 24.10
N ASP A 135 21.98 -17.03 24.95
CA ASP A 135 22.12 -17.10 26.42
C ASP A 135 21.88 -18.54 26.93
N GLN A 136 20.98 -19.31 26.29
CA GLN A 136 20.82 -20.75 26.56
C GLN A 136 21.99 -21.59 26.01
N THR A 137 22.60 -21.23 24.88
CA THR A 137 23.78 -21.94 24.36
C THR A 137 25.08 -21.55 25.06
N LEU A 138 25.20 -20.31 25.56
CA LEU A 138 26.32 -19.86 26.39
C LEU A 138 26.29 -20.56 27.76
N SER A 139 25.12 -20.69 28.38
CA SER A 139 24.97 -21.47 29.63
C SER A 139 25.22 -22.96 29.44
N THR A 140 24.92 -23.55 28.27
CA THR A 140 25.25 -24.96 27.99
C THR A 140 26.74 -25.17 27.72
N LEU A 141 27.42 -24.20 27.09
CA LEU A 141 28.86 -24.26 26.78
C LEU A 141 29.75 -23.88 27.98
N GLU A 142 29.26 -23.06 28.91
CA GLU A 142 29.95 -22.71 30.15
C GLU A 142 30.02 -23.89 31.15
N ILE A 143 29.06 -24.81 31.14
CA ILE A 143 29.09 -26.01 32.01
C ILE A 143 30.31 -26.91 31.74
N PHE A 144 30.86 -26.91 30.52
CA PHE A 144 32.02 -27.73 30.19
C PHE A 144 33.37 -27.07 30.52
N HIS A 145 33.40 -25.79 30.89
CA HIS A 145 34.62 -25.12 31.37
C HIS A 145 34.65 -24.93 32.89
N GLU A 146 33.58 -25.28 33.60
CA GLU A 146 33.61 -25.37 35.07
C GLU A 146 34.18 -26.72 35.51
N LYS A 147 35.10 -26.70 36.46
CA LYS A 147 35.84 -27.86 36.96
C LYS A 147 34.89 -28.82 37.69
N ILE A 148 34.31 -29.79 36.96
CA ILE A 148 33.47 -30.85 37.53
C ILE A 148 34.23 -31.51 38.71
N SER A 149 33.62 -31.53 39.90
CA SER A 149 34.28 -32.13 41.07
C SER A 149 34.22 -33.65 41.01
N TYR A 150 35.15 -34.31 41.73
CA TYR A 150 35.07 -35.77 41.92
C TYR A 150 33.75 -36.21 42.57
N GLY A 151 33.18 -35.37 43.46
CA GLY A 151 31.89 -35.64 44.10
C GLY A 151 30.74 -35.71 43.10
N ASP A 152 30.75 -34.82 42.11
CA ASP A 152 29.72 -34.78 41.06
C ASP A 152 29.82 -35.99 40.14
N LEU A 153 31.05 -36.36 39.72
CA LEU A 153 31.29 -37.58 38.95
C LEU A 153 30.87 -38.83 39.74
N ARG A 154 31.19 -38.88 41.04
CA ARG A 154 30.80 -40.00 41.91
C ARG A 154 29.28 -40.10 42.03
N ASN A 155 28.57 -38.99 42.19
CA ASN A 155 27.12 -39.00 42.29
C ASN A 155 26.47 -39.38 40.94
N ALA A 156 26.92 -38.77 39.84
CA ALA A 156 26.38 -39.01 38.50
C ALA A 156 26.61 -40.44 37.97
N THR A 157 27.69 -41.10 38.42
CA THR A 157 27.99 -42.51 38.10
C THR A 157 27.46 -43.50 39.15
N TYR A 158 26.75 -43.00 40.18
CA TYR A 158 26.30 -43.79 41.34
C TYR A 158 27.42 -44.57 42.03
N GLY A 159 28.50 -43.87 42.36
CA GLY A 159 29.68 -44.43 43.01
C GLY A 159 30.55 -45.27 42.08
N PHE A 160 30.56 -44.98 40.78
CA PHE A 160 31.22 -45.83 39.76
C PHE A 160 30.69 -47.28 39.80
N SER A 161 29.37 -47.43 39.93
CA SER A 161 28.72 -48.74 40.02
C SER A 161 28.85 -49.53 38.71
N SER A 162 28.98 -50.86 38.81
CA SER A 162 29.04 -51.78 37.66
C SER A 162 27.80 -51.70 36.76
N ARG A 163 26.65 -51.24 37.26
CA ARG A 163 25.44 -51.01 36.45
C ARG A 163 25.60 -49.92 35.40
N ASN A 164 26.56 -49.02 35.60
CA ASN A 164 26.89 -47.94 34.68
C ASN A 164 28.17 -48.24 33.89
N LEU A 165 28.72 -49.44 33.99
CA LEU A 165 29.91 -49.82 33.24
C LEU A 165 29.58 -49.88 31.75
N ILE A 166 30.28 -49.07 30.95
CA ILE A 166 30.20 -49.10 29.48
C ILE A 166 31.27 -50.06 28.94
N GLY A 167 32.48 -50.04 29.52
CA GLY A 167 33.56 -50.94 29.12
C GLY A 167 34.82 -50.77 29.97
N SER A 168 35.70 -51.76 29.93
CA SER A 168 36.99 -51.74 30.61
C SER A 168 38.10 -52.21 29.67
N GLY A 169 39.25 -51.56 29.72
CA GLY A 169 40.41 -51.87 28.90
C GLY A 169 41.71 -51.65 29.65
N SER A 170 42.83 -51.80 28.93
CA SER A 170 44.18 -51.73 29.53
C SER A 170 44.48 -50.38 30.18
N PHE A 171 43.95 -49.27 29.67
CA PHE A 171 44.24 -47.91 30.15
C PHE A 171 43.20 -47.33 31.11
N GLY A 172 42.09 -48.03 31.35
CA GLY A 172 41.04 -47.53 32.25
C GLY A 172 39.68 -48.16 32.02
N THR A 173 38.70 -47.64 32.76
CA THR A 173 37.31 -48.11 32.75
C THR A 173 36.38 -46.95 32.48
N VAL A 174 35.40 -47.14 31.60
CA VAL A 174 34.46 -46.11 31.17
C VAL A 174 33.09 -46.37 31.78
N PHE A 175 32.53 -45.36 32.44
CA PHE A 175 31.21 -45.40 33.07
C PHE A 175 30.26 -44.41 32.43
N LYS A 176 28.97 -44.75 32.42
CA LYS A 176 27.86 -43.85 32.10
C LYS A 176 27.60 -42.95 33.30
N ALA A 177 27.65 -41.63 33.12
CA ALA A 177 27.26 -40.65 34.11
C ALA A 177 26.00 -39.93 33.66
N SER A 178 25.06 -39.73 34.58
CA SER A 178 23.82 -38.99 34.34
C SER A 178 23.76 -37.80 35.28
N PHE A 179 23.79 -36.59 34.74
CA PHE A 179 23.67 -35.37 35.54
C PHE A 179 22.21 -34.93 35.64
N PRO A 180 21.75 -34.43 36.80
CA PRO A 180 20.39 -33.90 36.96
C PRO A 180 20.24 -32.59 36.18
N GLY A 181 19.29 -32.56 35.23
CA GLY A 181 19.10 -31.45 34.30
C GLY A 181 19.22 -31.92 32.84
N GLU A 182 18.06 -32.06 32.17
CA GLU A 182 17.94 -32.36 30.73
C GLU A 182 18.74 -33.56 30.20
N ASN A 183 18.45 -34.78 30.67
CA ASN A 183 18.86 -36.05 30.02
C ASN A 183 20.32 -36.14 29.51
N ASN A 184 21.23 -35.39 30.14
CA ASN A 184 22.61 -35.26 29.72
C ASN A 184 23.40 -36.46 30.25
N VAL A 185 23.62 -37.42 29.35
CA VAL A 185 24.40 -38.62 29.60
C VAL A 185 25.80 -38.42 29.03
N VAL A 186 26.84 -38.60 29.85
CA VAL A 186 28.23 -38.55 29.41
C VAL A 186 28.98 -39.83 29.78
N ALA A 187 30.09 -40.06 29.09
CA ALA A 187 31.02 -41.14 29.42
C ALA A 187 32.17 -40.61 30.28
N VAL A 188 32.38 -41.20 31.45
CA VAL A 188 33.46 -40.86 32.38
C VAL A 188 34.51 -41.96 32.33
N LYS A 189 35.72 -41.65 31.86
CA LYS A 189 36.84 -42.60 31.80
C LYS A 189 37.73 -42.46 33.04
N VAL A 190 37.75 -43.51 33.86
CA VAL A 190 38.62 -43.64 35.04
C VAL A 190 39.93 -44.29 34.59
N LEU A 191 41.03 -43.54 34.61
CA LEU A 191 42.33 -44.01 34.14
C LEU A 191 43.02 -44.95 35.14
N ASN A 192 43.70 -45.97 34.61
CA ASN A 192 44.59 -46.82 35.39
C ASN A 192 45.99 -46.20 35.45
N LEU A 193 46.26 -45.42 36.50
CA LEU A 193 47.54 -44.70 36.67
C LEU A 193 48.75 -45.61 36.87
N LYS A 194 48.56 -46.91 37.12
CA LYS A 194 49.66 -47.89 37.19
C LYS A 194 50.17 -48.29 35.80
N LYS A 195 49.43 -47.97 34.73
CA LYS A 195 49.80 -48.27 33.35
C LYS A 195 50.50 -47.09 32.71
N HIS A 196 51.72 -47.33 32.23
CA HIS A 196 52.48 -46.31 31.51
C HIS A 196 51.72 -45.86 30.26
N GLY A 197 51.59 -44.55 30.07
CA GLY A 197 50.84 -43.95 28.95
C GLY A 197 49.33 -43.78 29.17
N ALA A 198 48.76 -44.15 30.33
CA ALA A 198 47.33 -44.00 30.59
C ALA A 198 46.81 -42.55 30.41
N MET A 199 47.62 -41.56 30.79
CA MET A 199 47.27 -40.13 30.61
C MET A 199 47.23 -39.68 29.14
N LYS A 200 47.84 -40.42 28.21
CA LYS A 200 47.79 -40.14 26.77
C LYS A 200 46.55 -40.74 26.08
N SER A 201 45.69 -41.42 26.84
CA SER A 201 44.49 -42.10 26.35
C SER A 201 43.21 -41.27 26.55
N CYS A 202 43.35 -40.00 26.94
CA CYS A 202 42.26 -39.04 27.06
C CYS A 202 42.15 -38.19 25.80
#